data_AF-A0AA42MZX7-F1
#
_entry.id   AF-A0AA42MZX7-F1
#
_cell.length_a   1.000
_cell.length_b   1.000
_cell.length_c   1.000
_cell.angle_alpha   90.00
_cell.angle_beta   90.00
_cell.angle_gamma   90.00
#
_symmetry.space_group_name_H-M   'P 1'
#
loop_
_entity.id
_entity.type
_entity.pdbx_description
1 polymer ?
#
loop_
_entity_poly.entity_id
_entity_poly.type
_entity_poly.pdbx_seq_one_letter_code
_entity_poly.pdbx_strand_id
1 'polypeptide(L)' 'MPQPWERQETVRPEAEQSARGGLGVALVLFGRWRAWRLRLQTRQALRHLSDEQLRDIGLSRAQARTEVERPFWTLW' A
#
# COMPACT_ATOMS: atom_id res chain seq x y z
N MET A 1 27.09 26.21 49.04
CA MET A 1 25.63 26.39 48.87
C MET A 1 25.33 26.48 47.38
N PRO A 2 24.67 25.47 46.77
CA PRO A 2 24.23 25.55 45.37
C PRO A 2 23.04 26.51 45.22
N GLN A 3 22.96 27.23 44.10
CA GLN A 3 21.95 28.27 43.85
C GLN A 3 20.58 27.65 43.47
N PRO A 4 19.44 28.21 43.92
CA PRO A 4 18.13 27.55 43.83
C PRO A 4 17.47 27.53 42.45
N TRP A 5 18.08 28.10 41.40
CA TRP A 5 17.45 28.24 40.07
C TRP A 5 18.12 27.42 38.96
N GLU A 6 19.13 26.62 39.29
CA GLU A 6 19.98 25.90 38.33
C GLU A 6 19.52 24.45 38.05
N ARG A 7 18.20 24.22 38.06
CA ARG A 7 17.60 22.94 37.62
C ARG A 7 16.45 23.21 36.66
N GLN A 8 16.79 23.74 35.48
CA GLN A 8 15.97 23.50 34.31
C GLN A 8 16.57 22.31 33.57
N GLU A 9 16.37 21.12 34.13
CA GLU A 9 16.28 19.92 33.30
C GLU A 9 15.06 20.15 32.41
N THR A 10 15.30 20.77 31.26
CA THR A 10 14.29 20.88 30.23
C THR A 10 14.03 19.45 29.77
N VAL A 11 13.00 18.82 30.33
CA VAL A 11 12.47 17.56 29.83
C VAL A 11 11.97 17.87 28.41
N ARG A 12 12.87 17.63 27.46
CA ARG A 12 12.63 17.79 26.02
C ARG A 12 11.47 16.87 25.66
N PRO A 13 10.44 17.34 24.93
CA PRO A 13 9.29 16.51 24.60
C PRO A 13 9.73 15.41 23.61
N GLU A 14 10.05 14.23 24.12
CA GLU A 14 10.36 13.04 23.31
C GLU A 14 9.14 12.62 22.44
N ALA A 15 7.94 13.03 22.85
CA ALA A 15 6.68 12.73 22.18
C ALA A 15 6.55 13.36 20.77
N GLU A 16 7.22 14.48 20.48
CA GLU A 16 7.09 15.15 19.17
C GLU A 16 7.91 14.47 18.05
N GLN A 17 8.89 13.64 18.40
CA GLN A 17 9.77 12.98 17.42
C GLN A 17 9.13 11.72 16.82
N SER A 18 8.34 10.97 17.59
CA SER A 18 7.67 9.75 17.11
C SER A 18 6.60 10.01 16.05
N ALA A 19 5.91 11.15 16.10
CA ALA A 19 4.84 11.48 15.15
C ALA A 19 5.38 11.76 13.72
N ARG A 20 6.62 12.29 13.60
CA ARG A 20 7.22 12.64 12.31
C ARG A 20 7.60 11.42 11.46
N GLY A 21 7.98 10.30 12.11
CA GLY A 21 8.30 9.05 11.41
C GLY A 21 7.06 8.27 10.92
N GLY A 22 5.97 8.31 11.68
CA GLY A 22 4.76 7.53 11.39
C GLY A 22 4.03 7.95 10.11
N LEU A 23 4.00 9.25 9.80
CA LEU A 23 3.32 9.78 8.61
C LEU A 23 3.99 9.32 7.31
N GLY A 24 5.32 9.31 7.26
CA GLY A 24 6.07 8.85 6.09
C GLY A 24 5.83 7.37 5.80
N VAL A 25 5.87 6.53 6.84
CA VAL A 25 5.56 5.09 6.71
C VAL A 25 4.10 4.88 6.28
N ALA A 26 3.16 5.63 6.85
CA ALA A 26 1.75 5.55 6.47
C ALA A 26 1.52 5.93 5.00
N LEU A 27 2.18 6.96 4.49
CA LEU A 27 2.13 7.36 3.07
C LEU A 27 2.67 6.27 2.14
N VAL A 28 3.79 5.64 2.48
CA VAL A 28 4.37 4.54 1.69
C VAL A 28 3.42 3.33 1.68
N LEU A 29 2.87 2.95 2.82
CA LEU A 29 1.91 1.85 2.92
C LEU A 29 0.62 2.15 2.14
N PHE A 30 0.12 3.38 2.22
CA PHE A 30 -1.05 3.82 1.45
C PHE A 30 -0.81 3.74 -0.06
N GLY A 31 0.35 4.19 -0.54
CA GLY A 31 0.73 4.08 -1.95
C GLY A 31 0.76 2.62 -2.43
N ARG A 32 1.38 1.74 -1.63
CA ARG A 32 1.41 0.29 -1.92
C ARG A 32 0.01 -0.33 -1.93
N TRP A 33 -0.84 0.04 -0.98
CA TRP A 33 -2.22 -0.43 -0.92
C TRP A 33 -3.06 0.04 -2.11
N ARG A 34 -2.91 1.30 -2.54
CA ARG A 34 -3.60 1.83 -3.73
C ARG A 34 -3.18 1.08 -4.99
N ALA A 35 -1.89 0.82 -5.18
CA ALA A 35 -1.38 0.05 -6.31
C ALA A 35 -1.87 -1.41 -6.28
N TRP A 36 -1.95 -2.00 -5.09
CA TRP A 36 -2.53 -3.33 -4.89
C TRP A 36 -4.03 -3.37 -5.24
N ARG A 37 -4.81 -2.40 -4.75
CA ARG A 37 -6.24 -2.23 -5.08
C ARG A 37 -6.45 -2.09 -6.58
N LEU A 38 -5.64 -1.26 -7.25
CA LEU A 38 -5.75 -1.06 -8.71
C LEU A 38 -5.50 -2.37 -9.47
N ARG A 39 -4.46 -3.13 -9.11
CA ARG A 39 -4.18 -4.45 -9.71
C ARG A 39 -5.27 -5.47 -9.45
N LEU A 40 -5.89 -5.44 -8.27
CA LEU A 40 -7.02 -6.31 -7.96
C LEU A 40 -8.25 -5.94 -8.80
N GLN A 41 -8.52 -4.65 -8.98
CA GLN A 41 -9.62 -4.14 -9.80
C GLN A 41 -9.45 -4.52 -11.28
N THR A 42 -8.26 -4.38 -11.86
CA THR A 42 -8.02 -4.77 -13.25
C THR A 42 -8.16 -6.28 -13.46
N ARG A 43 -7.77 -7.10 -12.49
CA ARG A 43 -8.01 -8.56 -12.53
C ARG A 43 -9.47 -8.95 -12.34
N GLN A 44 -10.21 -8.23 -11.49
CA GLN A 44 -11.65 -8.40 -11.36
C GLN A 44 -12.36 -7.99 -12.65
N ALA A 45 -11.87 -6.98 -13.36
CA ALA A 45 -12.39 -6.61 -14.68
C ALA A 45 -12.25 -7.78 -15.67
N LEU A 46 -11.11 -8.48 -15.70
CA LEU A 46 -10.96 -9.71 -16.51
C LEU A 46 -11.97 -10.82 -16.14
N ARG A 47 -12.37 -10.91 -14.87
CA ARG A 47 -13.45 -11.83 -14.45
C ARG A 47 -14.84 -11.40 -14.93
N HIS A 48 -15.07 -10.10 -15.10
CA HIS A 48 -16.38 -9.53 -15.44
C HIS A 48 -16.60 -9.36 -16.94
N LEU A 49 -15.53 -9.32 -17.75
CA LEU A 49 -15.63 -9.26 -19.21
C LEU A 49 -16.27 -10.53 -19.77
N SER A 50 -17.04 -10.42 -20.86
CA SER A 50 -17.60 -11.57 -21.58
C SER A 50 -16.55 -12.29 -22.42
N ASP A 51 -16.86 -13.50 -22.91
CA ASP A 51 -15.96 -14.26 -23.80
C ASP A 51 -15.63 -13.50 -25.10
N GLU A 52 -16.60 -12.74 -25.60
CA GLU A 52 -16.45 -11.92 -26.80
C GLU A 52 -15.52 -10.73 -26.54
N GLN A 53 -15.68 -10.05 -25.41
CA GLN A 53 -14.80 -8.94 -25.03
C GLN A 53 -13.37 -9.39 -24.75
N LEU A 54 -13.19 -10.60 -24.20
CA LEU A 54 -11.86 -11.20 -24.05
C LEU A 54 -11.23 -11.47 -25.43
N ARG A 55 -12.01 -11.97 -26.41
CA ARG A 55 -11.54 -12.17 -27.77
C ARG A 55 -11.14 -10.86 -28.47
N ASP A 56 -11.87 -9.77 -28.24
CA ASP A 56 -11.55 -8.46 -28.82
C ASP A 56 -10.17 -7.96 -28.37
N ILE A 57 -9.75 -8.27 -27.14
CA ILE A 57 -8.41 -7.95 -26.62
C ILE A 57 -7.39 -9.08 -26.85
N GLY A 58 -7.76 -10.11 -27.62
CA GLY A 58 -6.88 -11.23 -27.98
C GLY A 58 -6.62 -12.23 -26.85
N LEU A 59 -7.44 -12.23 -25.79
CA LEU A 59 -7.33 -13.15 -24.65
C LEU A 59 -8.35 -14.27 -24.74
N SER A 60 -7.92 -15.49 -24.42
CA SER A 60 -8.82 -16.62 -24.21
C SER A 60 -9.33 -16.67 -22.76
N ARG A 61 -10.51 -17.26 -22.53
CA ARG A 61 -11.05 -17.46 -21.16
C ARG A 61 -10.14 -18.30 -20.27
N ALA A 62 -9.39 -19.23 -20.85
CA ALA A 62 -8.40 -20.02 -20.12
C ALA A 62 -7.20 -19.16 -19.65
N GLN A 63 -6.71 -18.25 -20.49
CA GLN A 63 -5.66 -17.29 -20.12
C GLN A 63 -6.16 -16.31 -19.05
N ALA A 64 -7.35 -15.74 -19.24
CA ALA A 64 -7.96 -14.84 -18.26
C ALA A 64 -8.13 -15.52 -16.89
N ARG A 65 -8.57 -16.80 -16.86
CA ARG A 65 -8.61 -17.60 -15.61
C ARG A 65 -7.23 -17.80 -15.00
N THR A 66 -6.24 -18.16 -15.81
CA THR A 66 -4.85 -18.33 -15.35
C THR A 66 -4.31 -17.03 -14.71
N GLU A 67 -4.59 -15.88 -15.31
CA GLU A 67 -4.17 -14.57 -14.79
C GLU A 67 -4.91 -14.14 -13.52
N VAL A 68 -6.17 -14.55 -13.41
CA VAL A 68 -7.01 -14.35 -12.24
C VAL A 68 -6.60 -15.25 -11.07
N GLU A 69 -6.27 -16.50 -11.34
CA GLU A 69 -5.84 -17.51 -10.36
C GLU A 69 -4.39 -17.29 -9.90
N ARG A 70 -3.59 -16.54 -10.69
CA ARG A 70 -2.22 -16.20 -10.31
C ARG A 70 -2.20 -15.42 -9.00
N PRO A 71 -1.44 -15.88 -7.99
CA PRO A 71 -1.28 -15.12 -6.77
C PRO A 71 -0.69 -13.74 -7.06
N PHE A 72 -1.19 -12.72 -6.38
CA PHE A 72 -0.74 -11.35 -6.62
C PHE A 72 0.72 -11.11 -6.16
N TRP A 73 1.28 -12.00 -5.33
CA TRP A 73 2.66 -11.93 -4.83
C TRP A 73 3.71 -12.52 -5.79
N THR A 74 3.30 -13.18 -6.87
CA THR A 74 4.21 -13.80 -7.85
C THR A 74 4.58 -12.87 -9.02
N LEU A 75 4.18 -11.60 -8.98
CA LEU A 75 4.50 -10.59 -10.00
C LEU A 75 5.60 -9.62 -9.55
N TRP A 76 6.62 -10.13 -8.85
CA TRP A 76 7.86 -9.42 -8.58
C TRP A 76 9.02 -10.10 -9.29
#